data_AF-A0A5J4SXZ0-F1
#
_entry.id   AF-A0A5J4SXZ0-F1
#
_cell.length_a   1.000
_cell.length_b   1.000
_cell.length_c   1.000
_cell.angle_alpha   90.00
_cell.angle_beta   90.00
_cell.angle_gamma   90.00
#
_symmetry.space_group_name_H-M   'P 1'
#
loop_
_entity.id
_entity.type
_entity.pdbx_description
1 polymer ?
#
loop_
_entity_poly.entity_id
_entity_poly.type
_entity_poly.pdbx_seq_one_letter_code
_entity_poly.pdbx_strand_id
1 'polypeptide(L)'
;MENPAMNTFSLDTYLNKAIGKLVSNVYKAVITNPKESIFVFKMQKVFRQAETIRKTYLEKENLHIPPFLISSMATECNLACKGCYARANNICGTKK
;
A
#
# COMPACT_ATOMS: atom_id res chain seq x y z
N MET A 1 28.25 2.27 27.77
CA MET A 1 26.92 1.78 28.18
C MET A 1 25.95 2.93 28.00
N GLU A 2 25.25 2.99 26.87
CA GLU A 2 24.17 3.96 26.68
C GLU A 2 22.88 3.18 26.45
N ASN A 3 21.95 3.32 27.38
CA ASN A 3 20.56 2.96 27.22
C ASN A 3 19.73 4.15 27.71
N PRO A 4 19.05 4.86 26.81
CA PRO A 4 17.75 5.42 27.11
C PRO A 4 16.73 4.66 26.24
N ALA A 5 15.67 4.18 26.87
CA ALA A 5 14.57 3.51 26.21
C ALA A 5 14.04 4.34 25.03
N MET A 6 14.50 4.02 23.82
CA MET A 6 13.91 4.50 22.59
C MET A 6 12.53 3.86 22.52
N ASN A 7 11.49 4.67 22.59
CA ASN A 7 10.14 4.22 22.25
C ASN A 7 10.20 3.80 20.77
N THR A 8 10.41 2.52 20.50
CA THR A 8 10.80 2.01 19.18
C THR A 8 9.61 2.08 18.23
N PHE A 9 9.36 3.27 17.67
CA PHE A 9 8.41 3.45 16.59
C PHE A 9 8.88 2.64 15.39
N SER A 10 8.14 1.56 15.08
CA SER A 10 8.36 0.73 13.90
C SER A 10 7.44 1.23 12.78
N LEU A 11 8.05 1.86 11.77
CA LEU A 11 7.34 2.40 10.62
C LEU A 11 6.63 1.29 9.82
N ASP A 12 7.25 0.12 9.71
CA ASP A 12 6.67 -1.06 9.08
C ASP A 12 5.39 -1.51 9.80
N THR A 13 5.40 -1.58 11.14
CA THR A 13 4.20 -1.94 11.93
C THR A 13 3.12 -0.87 11.77
N TYR A 14 3.50 0.41 11.82
CA TYR A 14 2.57 1.53 11.63
C TYR A 14 1.89 1.46 10.26
N LEU A 15 2.65 1.30 9.18
CA LEU A 15 2.13 1.25 7.82
C LEU A 15 1.30 -0.01 7.57
N ASN A 16 1.73 -1.19 8.03
CA ASN A 16 0.94 -2.42 7.91
C ASN A 16 -0.42 -2.28 8.64
N LYS A 17 -0.44 -1.66 9.83
CA LYS A 17 -1.68 -1.39 10.58
C LYS A 17 -2.59 -0.41 9.83
N ALA A 18 -2.02 0.65 9.25
CA ALA A 18 -2.77 1.62 8.45
C ALA A 18 -3.40 0.96 7.21
N ILE A 19 -2.63 0.14 6.48
CA ILE A 19 -3.13 -0.64 5.33
C ILE A 19 -4.25 -1.60 5.78
N GLY A 20 -4.07 -2.30 6.90
CA GLY A 20 -5.11 -3.19 7.44
C GLY A 20 -6.42 -2.45 7.76
N LYS A 21 -6.34 -1.23 8.29
CA LYS A 21 -7.51 -0.38 8.55
C LYS A 21 -8.20 0.05 7.26
N LEU A 22 -7.45 0.46 6.23
CA LEU A 22 -8.01 0.80 4.91
C LEU A 22 -8.75 -0.39 4.30
N VAL A 23 -8.11 -1.56 4.30
CA VAL A 23 -8.69 -2.80 3.77
C VAL A 23 -9.95 -3.21 4.56
N SER A 24 -9.96 -3.05 5.89
CA SER A 24 -11.15 -3.28 6.72
C SER A 24 -12.32 -2.37 6.35
N ASN A 25 -12.05 -1.09 6.06
CA ASN A 25 -13.08 -0.15 5.60
C ASN A 25 -13.65 -0.54 4.23
N VAL A 26 -12.79 -1.01 3.31
CA VAL A 26 -13.24 -1.53 2.00
C VAL A 26 -14.17 -2.72 2.20
N TYR A 27 -13.83 -3.68 3.07
CA TYR A 27 -14.71 -4.83 3.35
C TYR A 27 -16.08 -4.40 3.87
N LYS A 28 -16.13 -3.41 4.78
CA LYS A 28 -17.39 -2.87 5.29
C LYS A 28 -18.21 -2.17 4.21
N ALA A 29 -17.56 -1.48 3.28
CA ALA A 29 -18.24 -0.75 2.21
C ALA A 29 -18.92 -1.69 1.21
N VAL A 30 -18.31 -2.84 0.90
CA VAL A 30 -18.83 -3.77 -0.12
C VAL A 30 -19.84 -4.79 0.40
N ILE A 31 -20.07 -4.86 1.72
CA ILE A 31 -20.88 -5.92 2.35
C ILE A 31 -22.35 -5.92 1.88
N THR A 32 -22.87 -4.76 1.48
CA THR A 32 -24.26 -4.60 1.00
C THR A 32 -24.42 -5.02 -0.46
N ASN A 33 -23.33 -5.17 -1.22
CA ASN A 33 -23.35 -5.61 -2.60
C ASN A 33 -22.73 -7.02 -2.72
N PRO A 34 -23.52 -8.08 -3.01
CA PRO A 34 -23.01 -9.44 -3.04
C PRO A 34 -21.98 -9.67 -4.16
N LYS A 35 -22.08 -8.98 -5.30
CA LYS A 35 -21.13 -9.12 -6.41
C LYS A 35 -19.76 -8.53 -6.04
N GLU A 36 -19.76 -7.33 -5.48
CA GLU A 36 -18.53 -6.66 -5.03
C GLU A 36 -17.89 -7.40 -3.84
N SER A 37 -18.71 -7.85 -2.89
CA SER A 37 -18.27 -8.67 -1.77
C SER A 37 -17.47 -9.89 -2.24
N ILE A 38 -18.01 -10.69 -3.16
CA ILE A 38 -17.32 -11.89 -3.69
C ILE A 38 -15.95 -11.52 -4.26
N PHE A 39 -15.87 -10.45 -5.04
CA PHE A 39 -14.63 -10.00 -5.65
C PHE A 39 -13.59 -9.62 -4.57
N VAL A 40 -13.99 -8.79 -3.62
CA VAL A 40 -13.10 -8.31 -2.56
C VAL A 40 -12.65 -9.43 -1.61
N PHE A 41 -13.53 -10.39 -1.28
CA PHE A 41 -13.15 -11.57 -0.49
C PHE A 41 -12.15 -12.47 -1.23
N LYS A 42 -12.24 -12.60 -2.56
CA LYS A 42 -11.21 -13.29 -3.35
C LYS A 42 -9.87 -12.56 -3.24
N MET A 43 -9.86 -11.23 -3.31
CA MET A 43 -8.64 -10.43 -3.13
C MET A 43 -8.02 -10.62 -1.74
N GLN A 44 -8.84 -10.73 -0.69
CA GLN A 44 -8.35 -10.98 0.68
C GLN A 44 -7.46 -12.23 0.76
N LYS A 45 -7.82 -13.30 0.05
CA LYS A 45 -7.02 -14.53 0.00
C LYS A 45 -5.63 -14.26 -0.59
N VAL A 46 -5.58 -13.51 -1.70
CA VAL A 46 -4.32 -13.15 -2.37
C VAL A 46 -3.45 -12.28 -1.45
N PHE A 47 -4.04 -11.30 -0.76
CA PHE A 47 -3.31 -10.45 0.18
C PHE A 47 -2.71 -11.23 1.35
N ARG A 48 -3.46 -12.17 1.93
CA ARG A 48 -2.94 -13.05 2.99
C ARG A 48 -1.78 -13.89 2.51
N GLN A 49 -1.90 -14.48 1.32
CA GLN A 49 -0.81 -15.27 0.71
C GLN A 49 0.45 -14.42 0.50
N ALA A 50 0.30 -13.21 -0.05
CA ALA A 50 1.42 -12.29 -0.24
C ALA A 50 2.08 -11.87 1.09
N GLU A 51 1.30 -11.66 2.15
CA GLU A 51 1.83 -11.38 3.49
C GLU A 51 2.64 -12.56 4.05
N THR A 52 2.12 -13.79 3.93
CA THR A 52 2.85 -15.00 4.33
C THR A 52 4.17 -15.12 3.58
N ILE A 53 4.18 -14.91 2.25
CA ILE A 53 5.38 -14.96 1.43
C ILE A 53 6.43 -13.94 1.93
N ARG A 54 6.02 -12.69 2.19
CA ARG A 54 6.94 -11.65 2.72
C ARG A 54 7.54 -12.04 4.07
N LYS A 55 6.75 -12.63 4.98
CA LYS A 55 7.25 -13.10 6.28
C LYS A 55 8.23 -14.26 6.14
N THR A 56 7.95 -15.19 5.23
CA THR A 56 8.85 -16.32 4.95
C THR A 56 10.22 -15.85 4.44
N TYR A 57 10.27 -14.86 3.55
CA TYR A 57 11.55 -14.29 3.09
C TYR A 57 12.32 -13.60 4.21
N LEU A 58 11.64 -12.90 5.12
CA LEU A 58 12.28 -12.32 6.29
C LEU A 58 12.88 -13.40 7.21
N GLU A 59 12.12 -14.47 7.50
CA GLU A 59 12.56 -15.54 8.41
C GLU A 59 13.68 -16.41 7.83
N LYS A 60 13.59 -16.78 6.54
CA LYS A 60 14.50 -17.75 5.93
C LYS A 60 15.75 -17.13 5.31
N GLU A 61 15.61 -15.92 4.77
CA GLU A 61 16.66 -15.28 3.97
C GLU A 61 17.13 -13.95 4.59
N ASN A 62 16.57 -13.57 5.75
CA ASN A 62 16.79 -12.26 6.37
C ASN A 62 16.48 -11.09 5.40
N LEU A 63 15.57 -11.33 4.45
CA LEU A 63 15.18 -10.36 3.42
C LEU A 63 13.92 -9.61 3.85
N HIS A 64 14.08 -8.37 4.28
CA HIS A 64 12.98 -7.53 4.72
C HIS A 64 12.30 -6.78 3.56
N ILE A 65 10.99 -6.99 3.38
CA ILE A 65 10.18 -6.35 2.33
C ILE A 65 9.07 -5.48 2.99
N PRO A 66 9.37 -4.23 3.37
CA PRO A 66 8.44 -3.36 4.07
C PRO A 66 7.38 -2.75 3.13
N PRO A 67 6.21 -2.36 3.65
CA PRO A 67 5.33 -1.44 2.94
C PRO A 67 6.01 -0.07 2.80
N PHE A 68 5.73 0.63 1.70
CA PHE A 68 6.17 2.00 1.48
C PHE A 68 5.00 2.86 1.00
N LEU A 69 5.01 4.13 1.38
CA LEU A 69 4.03 5.12 0.95
C LEU A 69 4.63 5.94 -0.18
N ILE A 70 4.03 5.89 -1.36
CA ILE A 70 4.33 6.84 -2.44
C ILE A 70 3.32 7.98 -2.35
N SER A 71 3.81 9.21 -2.18
CA SER A 71 3.00 10.42 -2.27
C SER A 71 3.51 11.27 -3.43
N SER A 72 2.60 11.66 -4.32
CA SER A 72 2.91 12.59 -5.41
C SER A 72 2.62 14.01 -4.95
N MET A 73 3.67 14.81 -4.76
CA MET A 73 3.54 16.21 -4.32
C MET A 73 3.46 17.23 -5.46
N ALA A 74 3.99 16.89 -6.63
CA ALA A 74 3.94 17.73 -7.82
C ALA A 74 2.87 17.23 -8.78
N THR A 75 2.01 18.14 -9.24
CA THR A 75 0.99 17.85 -10.25
C THR A 75 1.42 18.26 -11.65
N GLU A 76 2.51 18.99 -11.80
CA GLU A 76 3.02 19.46 -13.10
C GLU A 76 4.25 18.67 -13.53
N CYS A 77 4.29 18.28 -14.81
CA CYS A 77 5.44 17.62 -15.42
C CYS A 77 5.65 18.15 -16.85
N ASN A 78 6.89 18.52 -17.17
CA ASN A 78 7.31 19.01 -18.48
C ASN A 78 7.58 17.89 -19.51
N LEU A 79 7.36 16.63 -19.14
CA LEU A 79 7.55 15.47 -20.02
C LEU A 79 6.22 14.90 -20.52
N ALA A 80 6.26 14.25 -21.69
CA ALA A 80 5.12 13.58 -22.31
C ALA A 80 5.37 12.07 -22.46
N CYS A 81 5.69 11.40 -21.34
CA CYS A 81 6.05 10.00 -21.34
C CYS A 81 4.93 9.11 -21.87
N LYS A 82 5.28 8.15 -22.74
CA LYS A 82 4.35 7.09 -23.17
C LYS A 82 3.91 6.28 -21.94
N GLY A 83 2.59 6.19 -21.72
CA GLY A 83 2.02 5.47 -20.57
C GLY A 83 1.92 6.28 -19.27
N CYS A 84 2.02 7.60 -19.30
CA CYS A 84 1.86 8.42 -18.10
C CYS A 84 0.41 8.36 -17.54
N TYR A 85 0.22 7.73 -16.38
CA TYR A 85 -1.07 7.66 -15.69
C TYR A 85 -1.65 9.05 -15.40
N ALA A 86 -0.83 9.97 -14.90
CA ALA A 86 -1.29 11.32 -14.54
C ALA A 86 -1.78 12.10 -15.77
N ARG A 87 -1.10 11.97 -16.92
CA ARG A 87 -1.53 12.63 -18.16
C ARG A 87 -2.77 11.96 -18.76
N ALA A 88 -2.84 10.63 -18.76
CA ALA A 88 -4.00 9.89 -19.26
C ALA A 88 -5.29 10.21 -18.49
N ASN A 89 -5.17 10.57 -17.21
CA ASN A 89 -6.29 10.91 -16.34
C ASN A 89 -6.46 12.42 -16.11
N ASN A 90 -5.81 13.29 -16.90
CA ASN A 90 -5.87 14.75 -16.76
C ASN A 90 -5.46 15.29 -15.36
N ILE A 91 -4.65 14.54 -14.62
CA ILE A 91 -4.07 14.94 -13.32
C ILE A 91 -2.81 15.78 -13.54
N CYS A 92 -2.07 15.50 -14.61
CA CYS A 92 -0.86 16.25 -14.96
C CYS A 92 -1.23 17.66 -15.44
N GLY A 93 -0.88 18.68 -14.66
CA GLY A 93 -1.05 20.07 -15.02
C GLY A 93 -0.38 20.36 -16.37
N THR A 94 -1.16 20.92 -17.29
CA THR A 94 -0.64 21.41 -18.56
C THR A 94 -0.12 22.83 -18.32
N LYS A 95 1.19 23.01 -18.15
CA LYS A 95 1.77 24.32 -18.48
C LYS A 95 1.56 24.51 -19.98
N LYS A 96 0.62 25.40 -20.33
CA LYS A 96 0.57 26.00 -21.66
C LYS A 96 1.71 27.00 -21.78
#